data_AF-A0A3M1ASG6-F1
#
_entry.id   AF-A0A3M1ASG6-F1
#
_cell.length_a   1.000
_cell.length_b   1.000
_cell.length_c   1.000
_cell.angle_alpha   90.00
_cell.angle_beta   90.00
_cell.angle_gamma   90.00
#
_symmetry.space_group_name_H-M   'P 1'
#
loop_
_entity.id
_entity.type
_entity.pdbx_description
1 polymer ?
#
loop_
_entity_poly.entity_id
_entity_poly.type
_entity_poly.pdbx_seq_one_letter_code
_entity_poly.pdbx_strand_id
1 'polypeptide(L)'
;MSDLHKGDFTNHKSLAANHKSRVTTHKDLDVWKKAVDLSVDVYQFTKEFPREEMYAMSTQMRRAAISIPSNIAEGAARRTDKDFVHFLYIALGSASELDTQCEIGCRIGLLDEARREKLQRRVEEVSKMLYGLIRSVRGKQDG
;
A
#
# COMPACT_ATOMS: atom_id res chain seq x y z
N MET A 1 -11.38 70.91 -25.76
CA MET A 1 -11.39 69.93 -26.87
C MET A 1 -10.17 69.04 -26.66
N SER A 2 -10.24 67.81 -26.17
CA SER A 2 -11.34 66.87 -25.95
C SER A 2 -10.83 65.72 -25.03
N ASP A 3 -11.68 65.35 -24.06
CA ASP A 3 -11.95 64.03 -23.43
C ASP A 3 -10.81 63.22 -22.78
N LEU A 4 -10.77 62.97 -21.45
CA LEU A 4 -11.58 62.07 -20.59
C LEU A 4 -11.58 60.58 -20.99
N HIS A 5 -10.96 59.69 -20.18
CA HIS A 5 -11.63 58.78 -19.21
C HIS A 5 -10.90 57.42 -18.96
N LYS A 6 -10.62 57.17 -17.67
CA LYS A 6 -10.67 55.92 -16.87
C LYS A 6 -9.96 54.61 -17.31
N GLY A 7 -9.29 53.99 -16.33
CA GLY A 7 -9.19 52.53 -16.23
C GLY A 7 -8.05 52.01 -15.34
N ASP A 8 -8.21 52.07 -14.02
CA ASP A 8 -7.46 51.24 -13.07
C ASP A 8 -8.18 49.90 -12.93
N PHE A 9 -7.57 48.76 -13.29
CA PHE A 9 -8.09 47.42 -12.96
C PHE A 9 -6.99 46.34 -12.99
N THR A 10 -6.64 45.89 -11.78
CA THR A 10 -6.47 44.47 -11.36
C THR A 10 -5.47 43.54 -12.08
N ASN A 11 -4.44 43.17 -11.31
CA ASN A 11 -4.19 41.80 -10.85
C ASN A 11 -4.70 40.65 -11.75
N HIS A 12 -3.78 39.97 -12.42
CA HIS A 12 -3.99 38.56 -12.78
C HIS A 12 -2.81 37.71 -12.31
N LYS A 13 -2.97 37.19 -11.09
CA LYS A 13 -2.48 35.85 -10.73
C LYS A 13 -2.71 34.90 -11.91
N SER A 14 -1.65 34.24 -12.36
CA SER A 14 -1.77 32.88 -12.90
C SER A 14 -0.94 31.98 -11.98
N LEU A 15 -1.64 31.48 -10.96
CA LEU A 15 -1.27 30.33 -10.17
C LEU A 15 -1.18 29.13 -11.13
N ALA A 16 -0.01 28.88 -11.69
CA ALA A 16 0.28 27.56 -12.24
C ALA A 16 0.29 26.60 -11.05
N ALA A 17 -0.82 25.89 -10.93
CA ALA A 17 -1.16 24.98 -9.87
C ALA A 17 0.00 24.01 -9.59
N ASN A 18 0.58 24.14 -8.41
CA ASN A 18 1.41 23.09 -7.82
C ASN A 18 0.46 21.95 -7.41
N HIS A 19 0.03 21.15 -8.38
CA HIS A 19 -0.80 19.98 -8.17
C HIS A 19 0.09 18.84 -7.65
N LYS A 20 0.69 19.02 -6.47
CA LYS A 20 1.06 17.87 -5.64
C LYS A 20 -0.25 17.14 -5.40
N SER A 21 -0.45 16.02 -6.09
CA SER A 21 -1.60 15.13 -5.91
C SER A 21 -1.81 14.94 -4.42
N ARG A 22 -2.83 15.59 -3.85
CA ARG A 22 -3.14 15.40 -2.44
C ARG A 22 -3.63 13.96 -2.34
N VAL A 23 -2.97 13.15 -1.51
CA VAL A 23 -3.52 11.86 -1.10
C VAL A 23 -4.86 12.17 -0.43
N THR A 24 -5.95 11.83 -1.09
CA THR A 24 -7.32 12.03 -0.60
C THR A 24 -7.91 10.74 -0.06
N THR A 25 -7.50 9.61 -0.64
CA THR A 25 -7.94 8.27 -0.23
C THR A 25 -6.76 7.31 -0.22
N HIS A 26 -6.94 6.14 0.39
CA HIS A 26 -5.94 5.06 0.33
C HIS A 26 -5.61 4.62 -1.11
N LYS A 27 -6.52 4.81 -2.07
CA LYS A 27 -6.29 4.45 -3.48
C LYS A 27 -5.23 5.31 -4.14
N ASP A 28 -4.92 6.47 -3.57
CA ASP A 28 -3.86 7.35 -4.05
C ASP A 28 -2.47 6.87 -3.58
N LEU A 29 -2.40 5.97 -2.60
CA LEU A 29 -1.15 5.44 -2.06
C LEU A 29 -0.61 4.31 -2.97
N ASP A 30 0.61 4.47 -3.48
CA ASP A 30 1.22 3.44 -4.31
C ASP A 30 1.47 2.14 -3.54
N VAL A 31 1.76 2.21 -2.24
CA VAL A 31 1.89 1.02 -1.39
C VAL A 31 0.58 0.23 -1.30
N TRP A 32 -0.57 0.92 -1.31
CA TRP A 32 -1.87 0.25 -1.32
C TRP A 32 -2.09 -0.49 -2.65
N LYS A 33 -1.80 0.17 -3.79
CA LYS A 33 -1.94 -0.45 -5.13
C LYS A 33 -1.08 -1.71 -5.23
N LYS A 34 0.19 -1.62 -4.82
CA LYS A 34 1.13 -2.75 -4.79
C LYS A 34 0.68 -3.87 -3.85
N ALA A 35 0.10 -3.52 -2.70
CA ALA A 35 -0.45 -4.51 -1.78
C ALA A 35 -1.71 -5.21 -2.33
N VAL A 36 -2.54 -4.52 -3.12
CA VAL A 36 -3.65 -5.13 -3.86
C VAL A 36 -3.12 -6.09 -4.92
N ASP A 37 -2.13 -5.67 -5.73
CA ASP A 37 -1.51 -6.53 -6.74
C ASP A 37 -0.88 -7.78 -6.11
N LEU A 38 -0.17 -7.63 -4.98
CA LEU A 38 0.36 -8.74 -4.20
C LEU A 38 -0.75 -9.70 -3.75
N SER A 39 -1.90 -9.18 -3.31
CA SER A 39 -3.05 -10.02 -2.94
C SER A 39 -3.56 -10.83 -4.13
N VAL A 40 -3.68 -10.20 -5.31
CA VAL A 40 -4.09 -10.88 -6.54
C VAL A 40 -3.08 -11.98 -6.91
N ASP A 41 -1.79 -11.70 -6.85
CA ASP A 41 -0.74 -12.67 -7.13
C ASP A 41 -0.82 -13.88 -6.19
N VAL A 42 -0.98 -13.66 -4.87
CA VAL A 42 -1.15 -14.75 -3.90
C VAL A 42 -2.36 -15.63 -4.25
N TYR A 43 -3.47 -15.03 -4.68
CA TYR A 43 -4.62 -15.80 -5.17
C TYR A 43 -4.28 -16.64 -6.40
N GLN A 44 -3.46 -16.15 -7.33
CA GLN A 44 -3.05 -16.93 -8.49
C GLN A 44 -2.10 -18.07 -8.11
N PHE A 45 -1.06 -17.80 -7.31
CA PHE A 45 -0.11 -18.83 -6.88
C PHE A 45 -0.79 -19.97 -6.11
N THR A 46 -1.67 -19.62 -5.19
CA THR A 46 -2.36 -20.61 -4.34
C THR A 46 -3.45 -21.41 -5.06
N LYS A 47 -3.82 -21.07 -6.31
CA LYS A 47 -4.73 -21.91 -7.12
C LYS A 47 -4.09 -23.23 -7.55
N GLU A 48 -2.77 -23.26 -7.60
CA GLU A 48 -2.01 -24.42 -8.08
C GLU A 48 -1.66 -25.40 -6.94
N PHE A 49 -2.04 -25.08 -5.70
CA PHE A 49 -1.82 -25.97 -4.57
C PHE A 49 -2.72 -27.21 -4.67
N PRO A 50 -2.25 -28.39 -4.18
CA PRO A 50 -3.08 -29.57 -4.03
C PRO A 50 -4.37 -29.27 -3.24
N ARG A 51 -5.44 -30.01 -3.51
CA ARG A 51 -6.76 -29.77 -2.88
C ARG A 51 -6.70 -29.88 -1.36
N GLU A 52 -5.86 -30.77 -0.85
CA GLU A 52 -5.66 -31.03 0.57
C GLU A 52 -5.08 -29.79 1.30
N GLU A 53 -4.22 -29.02 0.63
CA GLU A 53 -3.58 -27.81 1.18
C GLU A 53 -4.30 -26.51 0.82
N MET A 54 -5.33 -26.60 -0.04
CA MET A 54 -6.13 -25.48 -0.47
C MET A 54 -6.84 -24.78 0.71
N TYR A 55 -7.25 -25.55 1.72
CA TYR A 55 -7.95 -25.04 2.90
C TYR A 55 -7.02 -24.70 4.07
N ALA A 56 -5.82 -25.27 4.12
CA ALA A 56 -4.83 -25.02 5.17
C ALA A 56 -3.95 -23.80 4.82
N MET A 57 -2.86 -24.01 4.07
CA MET A 57 -1.87 -22.97 3.78
C MET A 57 -2.44 -21.87 2.88
N SER A 58 -3.17 -22.25 1.82
CA SER A 58 -3.70 -21.30 0.84
C SER A 58 -4.65 -20.27 1.49
N THR A 59 -5.52 -20.70 2.40
CA THR A 59 -6.41 -19.79 3.14
C THR A 59 -5.63 -18.80 3.99
N GLN A 60 -4.60 -19.25 4.71
CA GLN A 60 -3.81 -18.37 5.57
C GLN A 60 -3.03 -17.34 4.76
N MET A 61 -2.37 -17.76 3.68
CA MET A 61 -1.67 -16.85 2.77
C MET A 61 -2.59 -15.80 2.17
N ARG A 62 -3.79 -16.18 1.72
CA ARG A 62 -4.78 -15.24 1.18
C ARG A 62 -5.26 -14.24 2.24
N ARG A 63 -5.48 -14.69 3.47
CA ARG A 63 -5.88 -13.83 4.59
C ARG A 63 -4.78 -12.82 4.93
N ALA A 64 -3.53 -13.28 5.06
CA ALA A 64 -2.38 -12.41 5.30
C ALA A 64 -2.24 -11.37 4.18
N ALA A 65 -2.29 -11.81 2.91
CA ALA A 65 -2.18 -10.93 1.75
C ALA A 65 -3.28 -9.85 1.72
N ILE A 66 -4.56 -10.24 1.86
CA ILE A 66 -5.71 -9.30 1.88
C ILE A 66 -5.62 -8.32 3.06
N SER A 67 -5.12 -8.78 4.21
CA SER A 67 -4.98 -7.95 5.41
C SER A 67 -4.08 -6.73 5.17
N ILE A 68 -3.06 -6.85 4.31
CA ILE A 68 -2.12 -5.75 4.02
C ILE A 68 -2.83 -4.52 3.42
N PRO A 69 -3.46 -4.58 2.22
CA PRO A 69 -4.17 -3.42 1.67
C PRO A 69 -5.39 -3.02 2.49
N SER A 70 -6.04 -3.97 3.19
CA SER A 70 -7.20 -3.68 4.06
C SER A 70 -6.81 -2.79 5.24
N ASN A 71 -5.71 -3.11 5.93
CA ASN A 71 -5.23 -2.29 7.05
C ASN A 71 -4.69 -0.94 6.58
N ILE A 72 -4.04 -0.85 5.40
CA ILE A 72 -3.68 0.45 4.82
C ILE A 72 -4.92 1.31 4.59
N ALA A 73 -5.98 0.73 4.02
CA ALA A 73 -7.23 1.43 3.74
C ALA A 73 -7.96 1.86 5.02
N GLU A 74 -8.04 0.97 6.01
CA GLU A 74 -8.68 1.26 7.30
C GLU A 74 -7.92 2.35 8.06
N GLY A 75 -6.60 2.27 8.10
CA GLY A 75 -5.74 3.27 8.72
C GLY A 75 -5.87 4.65 8.06
N ALA A 76 -5.89 4.70 6.73
CA ALA A 76 -6.06 5.96 5.99
C ALA A 76 -7.43 6.62 6.19
N ALA A 77 -8.44 5.86 6.65
CA ALA A 77 -9.75 6.38 7.01
C ALA A 77 -9.83 6.88 8.48
N ARG A 78 -8.77 6.71 9.29
CA ARG A 78 -8.72 7.19 10.67
C ARG A 78 -8.46 8.70 10.74
N ARG A 79 -8.76 9.29 11.90
CA ARG A 79 -8.70 10.75 12.12
C ARG A 79 -7.32 11.26 12.48
N THR A 80 -6.42 10.39 12.93
CA THR A 80 -5.10 10.79 13.43
C THR A 80 -3.97 10.01 12.76
N ASP A 81 -2.83 10.67 12.61
CA ASP A 81 -1.60 10.05 12.10
C ASP A 81 -1.13 8.90 13.00
N LYS A 82 -1.37 8.99 14.31
CA LYS A 82 -1.04 7.92 15.27
C LYS A 82 -1.85 6.65 14.98
N ASP A 83 -3.15 6.78 14.75
CA ASP A 83 -4.00 5.65 14.39
C ASP A 83 -3.59 5.09 13.03
N PHE A 84 -3.32 5.96 12.04
CA PHE A 84 -2.88 5.50 10.74
C PHE A 84 -1.59 4.68 10.84
N VAL A 85 -0.58 5.18 11.57
CA VAL A 85 0.67 4.45 11.82
C VAL A 85 0.43 3.11 12.51
N HIS A 86 -0.50 3.03 13.47
CA HIS A 86 -0.86 1.76 14.12
C HIS A 86 -1.35 0.72 13.10
N PHE A 87 -2.26 1.09 12.21
CA PHE A 87 -2.74 0.22 11.14
C PHE A 87 -1.66 -0.15 10.13
N LEU A 88 -0.73 0.76 9.81
CA LEU A 88 0.41 0.45 8.94
C LEU A 88 1.35 -0.61 9.57
N TYR A 89 1.51 -0.61 10.90
CA TYR A 89 2.24 -1.68 11.58
C TYR A 89 1.49 -3.02 11.56
N ILE A 90 0.16 -3.03 11.62
CA ILE A 90 -0.63 -4.25 11.42
C ILE A 90 -0.42 -4.79 10.00
N ALA A 91 -0.49 -3.92 8.99
CA ALA A 91 -0.22 -4.29 7.60
C ALA A 91 1.19 -4.89 7.42
N LEU A 92 2.20 -4.32 8.08
CA LEU A 92 3.57 -4.84 8.08
C LEU A 92 3.66 -6.22 8.77
N GLY A 93 2.93 -6.43 9.86
CA GLY A 93 2.81 -7.73 10.52
C GLY A 93 2.25 -8.79 9.56
N SER A 94 1.18 -8.46 8.82
CA SER A 94 0.62 -9.36 7.81
C SER A 94 1.57 -9.64 6.63
N ALA A 95 2.40 -8.66 6.23
CA ALA A 95 3.44 -8.89 5.22
C ALA A 95 4.52 -9.87 5.72
N SER A 96 4.96 -9.71 6.97
CA SER A 96 5.91 -10.63 7.62
C SER A 96 5.34 -12.06 7.76
N GLU A 97 4.06 -12.18 8.09
CA GLU A 97 3.37 -13.48 8.13
C GLU A 97 3.34 -14.15 6.75
N LEU A 98 2.98 -13.39 5.71
CA LEU A 98 2.96 -13.90 4.34
C LEU A 98 4.35 -14.34 3.86
N ASP A 99 5.40 -13.57 4.14
CA ASP A 99 6.78 -13.94 3.81
C ASP A 99 7.17 -15.28 4.47
N THR A 100 6.83 -15.44 5.74
CA THR A 100 7.05 -16.68 6.50
C THR A 100 6.31 -17.86 5.85
N GLN A 101 5.06 -17.66 5.45
CA GLN A 101 4.27 -18.70 4.78
C GLN A 101 4.82 -19.06 3.40
N CYS A 102 5.41 -18.12 2.67
CA CYS A 102 6.11 -18.40 1.41
C CYS A 102 7.31 -19.34 1.64
N GLU A 103 8.11 -19.05 2.66
CA GLU A 103 9.27 -19.88 3.03
C GLU A 103 8.83 -21.29 3.46
N ILE A 104 7.81 -21.40 4.32
CA ILE A 104 7.27 -22.69 4.73
C ILE A 104 6.73 -23.46 3.50
N GLY A 105 5.93 -22.80 2.67
CA GLY A 105 5.35 -23.38 1.46
C GLY A 105 6.41 -23.95 0.52
N CYS A 106 7.54 -23.28 0.37
CA CYS A 106 8.67 -23.79 -0.40
C CYS A 106 9.30 -25.04 0.23
N ARG A 107 9.56 -25.02 1.54
CA ARG A 107 10.19 -26.14 2.26
C ARG A 107 9.35 -27.41 2.27
N ILE A 108 8.02 -27.28 2.22
CA ILE A 108 7.10 -28.42 2.14
C ILE A 108 6.73 -28.80 0.70
N GLY A 109 7.32 -28.15 -0.31
CA GLY A 109 7.15 -28.48 -1.72
C GLY A 109 5.87 -27.95 -2.38
N LEU A 110 5.17 -27.00 -1.76
CA LEU A 110 4.00 -26.32 -2.36
C LEU A 110 4.39 -25.17 -3.29
N LEU A 111 5.56 -24.57 -3.07
CA LEU A 111 6.15 -23.57 -3.95
C LEU A 111 7.50 -24.09 -4.43
N ASP A 112 7.78 -23.90 -5.72
CA ASP A 112 9.15 -23.99 -6.20
C ASP A 112 9.94 -22.71 -5.83
N GLU A 113 11.26 -22.80 -5.91
CA GLU A 113 12.17 -21.72 -5.53
C GLU A 113 11.91 -20.44 -6.32
N ALA A 114 11.61 -20.56 -7.62
CA ALA A 114 11.37 -19.41 -8.50
C ALA A 114 10.07 -18.67 -8.13
N ARG A 115 9.03 -19.40 -7.78
CA ARG A 115 7.75 -18.85 -7.29
C ARG A 115 7.91 -18.23 -5.92
N ARG A 116 8.60 -18.91 -5.00
CA ARG A 116 8.92 -18.37 -3.67
C ARG A 116 9.65 -17.03 -3.83
N GLU A 117 10.75 -16.98 -4.56
CA GLU A 117 11.51 -15.76 -4.76
C GLU A 117 10.69 -14.63 -5.41
N LYS A 118 9.86 -14.97 -6.42
CA LYS A 118 8.99 -13.99 -7.08
C LYS A 118 8.01 -13.36 -6.10
N LEU A 119 7.43 -14.16 -5.21
CA LEU A 119 6.48 -13.68 -4.21
C LEU A 119 7.19 -12.90 -3.10
N GLN A 120 8.32 -13.39 -2.59
CA GLN A 120 9.13 -12.72 -1.58
C GLN A 120 9.60 -11.33 -2.03
N ARG A 121 10.06 -11.18 -3.29
CA ARG A 121 10.44 -9.86 -3.83
C ARG A 121 9.30 -8.85 -3.77
N ARG A 122 8.06 -9.29 -4.03
CA ARG A 122 6.87 -8.41 -3.94
C ARG A 122 6.51 -8.08 -2.50
N VAL A 123 6.62 -9.05 -1.59
CA VAL A 123 6.41 -8.82 -0.16
C VAL A 123 7.46 -7.83 0.39
N GLU A 124 8.71 -7.97 -0.02
CA GLU A 124 9.80 -7.06 0.37
C GLU A 124 9.59 -5.64 -0.17
N GLU A 125 9.18 -5.51 -1.44
CA GLU A 125 8.81 -4.21 -2.04
C GLU A 125 7.73 -3.51 -1.21
N VAL A 126 6.62 -4.20 -0.94
CA VAL A 126 5.50 -3.66 -0.14
C VAL A 126 5.96 -3.30 1.28
N SER A 127 6.78 -4.16 1.92
CA SER A 127 7.29 -3.92 3.27
C SER A 127 8.17 -2.66 3.33
N LYS A 128 9.08 -2.48 2.36
CA LYS A 128 9.91 -1.27 2.26
C LYS A 128 9.06 -0.01 2.07
N MET A 129 8.03 -0.08 1.23
CA MET A 129 7.11 1.04 1.03
C MET A 129 6.29 1.36 2.29
N LEU A 130 5.84 0.35 3.03
CA LEU A 130 5.17 0.51 4.33
C LEU A 130 6.08 1.22 5.34
N TYR A 131 7.33 0.78 5.48
CA TYR A 131 8.31 1.46 6.34
C TYR A 131 8.54 2.92 5.94
N GLY A 132 8.67 3.18 4.63
CA GLY A 132 8.81 4.54 4.10
C GLY A 132 7.61 5.42 4.44
N LEU A 133 6.40 4.89 4.30
CA LEU A 133 5.16 5.58 4.64
C LEU A 133 5.05 5.85 6.15
N ILE A 134 5.34 4.86 6.99
CA ILE A 134 5.36 5.01 8.46
C ILE A 134 6.32 6.13 8.86
N ARG A 135 7.54 6.13 8.33
CA ARG A 135 8.54 7.19 8.59
C ARG A 135 8.03 8.56 8.14
N SER A 136 7.43 8.63 6.95
CA SER A 136 6.90 9.89 6.42
C SER A 136 5.73 10.45 7.24
N VAL A 137 4.87 9.59 7.79
CA VAL A 137 3.74 10.02 8.62
C VAL A 137 4.22 10.48 10.00
N ARG A 138 5.14 9.72 10.62
CA ARG A 138 5.71 10.10 11.92
C ARG A 138 6.53 11.39 11.85
N GLY A 139 7.31 11.59 10.78
CA GLY A 139 8.11 12.81 10.60
C GLY A 139 7.30 14.09 10.43
N LYS A 140 5.98 14.00 10.21
CA LYS A 140 5.06 15.17 10.22
C LYS A 140 4.58 15.54 11.63
N GLN A 141 4.80 14.69 12.63
CA GLN A 141 4.39 14.94 14.02
C GLN A 141 5.45 15.75 14.79
N ASP A 142 6.67 15.84 14.27
CA ASP A 142 7.83 16.45 14.93
C ASP A 142 8.23 17.83 14.35
N GLY A 143 7.36 18.47 13.56
CA GLY A 143 7.59 19.79 12.96
C GLY A 143 6.33 20.64 12.95
#